data_AF-A0A8S1GRG3-F1
#
_entry.id   AF-A0A8S1GRG3-F1
#
_cell.length_a   1.000
_cell.length_b   1.000
_cell.length_c   1.000
_cell.angle_alpha   90.00
_cell.angle_beta   90.00
_cell.angle_gamma   90.00
#
_symmetry.space_group_name_H-M   'P 1'
#
loop_
_entity.id
_entity.type
_entity.pdbx_description
1 polymer ?
#
loop_
_entity_poly.entity_id
_entity_poly.type
_entity_poly.pdbx_seq_one_letter_code
_entity_poly.pdbx_strand_id
1 'polypeptide(L)'
;MGVYSDWNNRATVWLQKTPGRRFRIGLLAATVVTYPVGSILINGPLSKFTFPKRHSIEKLPESLARLADQEYRRFLEKENRIPKDAVINHHIQSTFEDEDTIASGSLGIRTGLNIAVPFYARFQSTENALEYFREKYADTMDFLSEKVRVPWSSGEPSSSELAESYVLSENALRFLFLRDLYAHDGYASLAQRSISWATWTSFTSIFTYWLHSKTKLGGGTAMSFAVIYTVFVGAAYYANKQWYLLYRYLSDVHADAEAARTSFDHAEGGKEYYWKMLKRNRIYRELKPSLFTKVTATGDVRGIATPIIVRYDHLKDVNAEDDELRQVINMDD
;
A
#
# COMPACT_ATOMS: atom_id res chain seq x y z
N MET A 1 -18.42 36.37 -26.13
CA MET A 1 -19.58 35.64 -25.52
C MET A 1 -20.37 34.76 -26.51
N GLY A 2 -20.33 34.97 -27.84
CA GLY A 2 -21.14 34.20 -28.81
C GLY A 2 -20.79 32.71 -28.96
N VAL A 3 -19.50 32.36 -29.05
CA VAL A 3 -19.06 30.97 -29.34
C VAL A 3 -19.35 29.98 -28.18
N TYR A 4 -19.22 30.44 -26.93
CA TYR A 4 -19.55 29.65 -25.73
C TYR A 4 -21.06 29.39 -25.58
N SER A 5 -21.92 30.28 -26.07
CA SER A 5 -23.35 30.04 -26.09
C SER A 5 -23.72 28.98 -27.12
N ASP A 6 -23.13 29.06 -28.31
CA ASP A 6 -23.51 28.22 -29.46
C ASP A 6 -23.15 26.74 -29.30
N TRP A 7 -21.95 26.41 -28.78
CA TRP A 7 -21.58 25.01 -28.55
C TRP A 7 -22.49 24.37 -27.49
N ASN A 8 -22.73 25.06 -26.37
CA ASN A 8 -23.52 24.51 -25.26
C ASN A 8 -24.96 24.27 -25.72
N ASN A 9 -25.52 25.18 -26.51
CA ASN A 9 -26.86 25.04 -27.06
C ASN A 9 -26.95 23.84 -28.03
N ARG A 10 -26.01 23.72 -28.97
CA ARG A 10 -25.95 22.57 -29.90
C ARG A 10 -25.82 21.24 -29.14
N ALA A 11 -24.92 21.19 -28.16
CA ALA A 11 -24.69 20.00 -27.33
C ALA A 11 -25.92 19.67 -26.47
N THR A 12 -26.59 20.68 -25.90
CA THR A 12 -27.81 20.50 -25.10
C THR A 12 -28.92 19.89 -25.94
N VAL A 13 -29.16 20.43 -27.14
CA VAL A 13 -30.15 19.89 -28.09
C VAL A 13 -29.81 18.45 -28.45
N TRP A 14 -28.52 18.14 -28.69
CA TRP A 14 -28.10 16.77 -28.98
C TRP A 14 -28.31 15.81 -27.80
N LEU A 15 -28.01 16.23 -26.57
CA LEU A 15 -28.20 15.42 -25.35
C LEU A 15 -29.66 15.03 -25.08
N GLN A 16 -30.60 15.81 -25.59
CA GLN A 16 -32.04 15.52 -25.51
C GLN A 16 -32.48 14.46 -26.53
N LYS A 17 -31.73 14.26 -27.62
CA LYS A 17 -32.02 13.22 -28.62
C LYS A 17 -31.68 11.82 -28.09
N THR A 18 -32.26 10.78 -28.70
CA THR A 18 -31.98 9.37 -28.37
C THR A 18 -30.49 9.03 -28.33
N PRO A 19 -29.65 9.45 -29.30
CA PRO A 19 -28.21 9.19 -29.25
C PRO A 19 -27.52 9.87 -28.05
N GLY A 20 -27.90 11.11 -27.73
CA GLY A 20 -27.34 11.84 -26.59
C GLY A 20 -27.76 11.26 -25.23
N ARG A 21 -28.98 10.71 -25.12
CA ARG A 21 -29.40 9.95 -23.94
C ARG A 21 -28.61 8.65 -23.80
N ARG A 22 -28.41 7.91 -24.90
CA ARG A 22 -27.59 6.69 -24.91
C ARG A 22 -26.14 6.98 -24.53
N PHE A 23 -25.57 8.08 -25.04
CA PHE A 23 -24.24 8.54 -24.67
C PHE A 23 -24.12 8.80 -23.17
N ARG A 24 -25.05 9.54 -22.56
CA ARG A 24 -25.01 9.80 -21.10
C ARG A 24 -25.04 8.51 -20.30
N ILE A 25 -25.94 7.60 -20.63
CA ILE A 25 -26.03 6.30 -19.95
C ILE A 25 -24.74 5.48 -20.16
N GLY A 26 -24.22 5.46 -21.39
CA GLY A 26 -22.99 4.76 -21.74
C GLY A 26 -21.78 5.32 -21.01
N LEU A 27 -21.64 6.64 -20.90
CA LEU A 27 -20.59 7.31 -20.16
C LEU A 27 -20.65 6.92 -18.67
N LEU A 28 -21.82 7.04 -18.05
CA LEU A 28 -22.02 6.70 -16.64
C LEU A 28 -21.72 5.21 -16.38
N ALA A 29 -22.22 4.32 -17.23
CA ALA A 29 -21.94 2.89 -17.14
C ALA A 29 -20.44 2.59 -17.31
N ALA A 30 -19.78 3.22 -18.28
CA ALA A 30 -18.33 3.09 -18.50
C ALA A 30 -17.53 3.54 -17.28
N THR A 31 -17.91 4.64 -16.63
CA THR A 31 -17.27 5.14 -15.41
C THR A 31 -17.34 4.10 -14.28
N VAL A 32 -18.46 3.39 -14.15
CA VAL A 32 -18.62 2.33 -13.14
C VAL A 32 -17.71 1.14 -13.42
N VAL A 33 -17.62 0.67 -14.67
CA VAL A 33 -16.98 -0.62 -14.98
C VAL A 33 -15.49 -0.53 -15.37
N THR A 34 -15.03 0.61 -15.88
CA THR A 34 -13.68 0.70 -16.49
C THR A 34 -12.58 0.45 -15.46
N TYR A 35 -12.64 1.11 -14.30
CA TYR A 35 -11.62 0.95 -13.26
C TYR A 35 -11.61 -0.47 -12.65
N PRO A 36 -12.76 -1.05 -12.23
CA PRO A 36 -12.79 -2.40 -11.69
C PRO A 36 -12.25 -3.45 -12.66
N VAL A 37 -12.65 -3.40 -13.93
CA VAL A 37 -12.18 -4.33 -14.95
C VAL A 37 -10.68 -4.20 -15.16
N GLY A 38 -10.17 -2.98 -15.37
CA GLY A 38 -8.73 -2.75 -15.54
C GLY A 38 -7.91 -3.17 -14.31
N SER A 39 -8.35 -2.78 -13.11
CA SER A 39 -7.67 -3.09 -11.85
C SER A 39 -7.61 -4.59 -11.58
N ILE A 40 -8.71 -5.33 -11.76
CA ILE A 40 -8.76 -6.79 -11.54
C ILE A 40 -7.90 -7.51 -12.58
N LEU A 41 -7.94 -7.10 -13.86
CA LEU A 41 -7.11 -7.70 -14.89
C LEU A 41 -5.62 -7.50 -14.61
N ILE A 42 -5.22 -6.26 -14.30
CA ILE A 42 -3.81 -5.90 -14.07
C ILE A 42 -3.25 -6.53 -12.81
N ASN A 43 -4.01 -6.59 -11.72
CA ASN A 43 -3.54 -7.13 -10.43
C ASN A 43 -3.86 -8.62 -10.23
N GLY A 44 -4.64 -9.24 -11.12
CA GLY A 44 -4.97 -10.67 -11.09
C GLY A 44 -4.33 -11.42 -12.26
N PRO A 45 -5.07 -11.78 -13.33
CA PRO A 45 -4.58 -12.63 -14.42
C PRO A 45 -3.32 -12.12 -15.14
N LEU A 46 -3.17 -10.80 -15.27
CA LEU A 46 -2.02 -10.20 -15.96
C LEU A 46 -0.89 -9.81 -15.00
N SER A 47 -1.03 -10.05 -13.69
CA SER A 47 -0.08 -9.60 -12.66
C SER A 47 1.34 -10.06 -12.94
N LYS A 48 1.54 -11.31 -13.36
CA LYS A 48 2.86 -11.85 -13.75
C LYS A 48 3.59 -11.02 -14.82
N PHE A 49 2.83 -10.38 -15.72
CA PHE A 49 3.40 -9.55 -16.79
C PHE A 49 3.44 -8.06 -16.43
N THR A 50 2.46 -7.58 -15.66
CA THR A 50 2.33 -6.16 -15.32
C THR A 50 3.15 -5.77 -14.10
N PHE A 51 3.36 -6.68 -13.15
CA PHE A 51 4.08 -6.41 -11.91
C PHE A 51 5.55 -6.02 -12.15
N PRO A 52 6.35 -6.79 -12.94
CA PRO A 52 7.73 -6.40 -13.25
C PRO A 52 7.86 -5.18 -14.17
N LYS A 53 6.77 -4.80 -14.86
CA LYS A 53 6.74 -3.59 -15.70
C LYS A 53 6.40 -2.32 -14.91
N ARG A 54 5.70 -2.46 -13.78
CA ARG A 54 5.30 -1.34 -12.93
C ARG A 54 6.29 -1.09 -11.80
N HIS A 55 7.02 -2.11 -11.39
CA HIS A 55 7.91 -2.05 -10.24
C HIS A 55 9.31 -2.54 -10.64
N SER A 56 10.33 -1.82 -10.16
CA SER A 56 11.73 -2.19 -10.33
C SER A 56 12.04 -3.33 -9.36
N ILE A 57 12.13 -4.56 -9.88
CA ILE A 57 12.27 -5.77 -9.07
C ILE A 57 13.37 -6.69 -9.61
N GLU A 58 13.98 -7.43 -8.69
CA GLU A 58 14.98 -8.47 -8.92
C GLU A 58 14.49 -9.82 -8.36
N LYS A 59 15.16 -10.89 -8.74
CA LYS A 59 14.93 -12.21 -8.14
C LYS A 59 15.31 -12.16 -6.66
N LEU A 60 14.48 -12.74 -5.80
CA LEU A 60 14.77 -12.83 -4.37
C LEU A 60 16.06 -13.65 -4.13
N PRO A 61 17.04 -13.14 -3.36
CA PRO A 61 18.23 -13.89 -2.95
C PRO A 61 17.88 -15.22 -2.26
N GLU A 62 18.73 -16.22 -2.42
CA GLU A 62 18.46 -17.59 -1.97
C GLU A 62 18.29 -17.72 -0.45
N SER A 63 19.00 -16.91 0.33
CA SER A 63 18.80 -16.81 1.78
C SER A 63 17.39 -16.34 2.14
N LEU A 64 16.92 -15.28 1.48
CA LEU A 64 15.58 -14.72 1.70
C LEU A 64 14.48 -15.64 1.15
N ALA A 65 14.72 -16.31 0.02
CA ALA A 65 13.78 -17.27 -0.54
C ALA A 65 13.52 -18.44 0.43
N ARG A 66 14.55 -18.94 1.11
CA ARG A 66 14.39 -19.96 2.15
C ARG A 66 13.54 -19.47 3.32
N LEU A 67 13.73 -18.22 3.76
CA LEU A 67 12.90 -17.63 4.82
C LEU A 67 11.44 -17.47 4.36
N ALA A 68 11.22 -16.94 3.16
CA ALA A 68 9.89 -16.78 2.59
C ALA A 68 9.14 -18.12 2.50
N ASP A 69 9.82 -19.19 2.06
CA ASP A 69 9.23 -20.53 1.99
C ASP A 69 8.90 -21.11 3.37
N GLN A 70 9.73 -20.86 4.39
CA GLN A 70 9.46 -21.28 5.76
C GLN A 70 8.23 -20.57 6.34
N GLU A 71 8.15 -19.24 6.18
CA GLU A 71 7.01 -18.47 6.68
C GLU A 71 5.72 -18.79 5.92
N TYR A 72 5.82 -19.07 4.62
CA TYR A 72 4.67 -19.55 3.86
C TYR A 72 4.14 -20.89 4.37
N ARG A 73 5.02 -21.86 4.65
CA ARG A 73 4.59 -23.15 5.23
C ARG A 73 3.96 -22.97 6.60
N ARG A 74 4.56 -22.14 7.46
CA ARG A 74 4.00 -21.82 8.79
C ARG A 74 2.62 -21.20 8.68
N PHE A 75 2.44 -20.26 7.75
CA PHE A 75 1.14 -19.67 7.46
C PHE A 75 0.11 -20.71 6.99
N LEU A 76 0.49 -21.62 6.08
CA LEU A 76 -0.40 -22.70 5.64
C LEU A 76 -0.80 -23.63 6.79
N GLU A 77 0.14 -24.01 7.65
CA GLU A 77 -0.11 -24.85 8.81
C GLU A 77 -1.06 -24.18 9.80
N LYS A 78 -0.79 -22.91 10.17
CA LYS A 78 -1.60 -22.16 11.14
C LYS A 78 -3.03 -21.91 10.63
N GLU A 79 -3.19 -21.57 9.36
CA GLU A 79 -4.51 -21.34 8.76
C GLU A 79 -5.22 -22.62 8.30
N ASN A 80 -4.64 -23.79 8.59
CA ASN A 80 -5.11 -25.11 8.13
C ASN A 80 -5.41 -25.13 6.62
N ARG A 81 -4.51 -24.52 5.85
CA ARG A 81 -4.63 -24.39 4.40
C ARG A 81 -3.78 -25.44 3.73
N ILE A 82 -4.42 -26.18 2.84
CA ILE A 82 -3.69 -26.89 1.79
C ILE A 82 -3.04 -25.83 0.90
N PRO A 83 -1.83 -26.05 0.34
CA PRO A 83 -1.33 -25.26 -0.77
C PRO A 83 -2.37 -25.33 -1.91
N LYS A 84 -3.36 -24.44 -1.90
CA LYS A 84 -4.33 -24.30 -2.98
C LYS A 84 -3.57 -23.81 -4.22
N ASP A 85 -4.19 -23.89 -5.39
CA ASP A 85 -3.66 -23.44 -6.70
C ASP A 85 -3.20 -21.95 -6.77
N ALA A 86 -3.07 -21.23 -5.66
CA ALA A 86 -2.60 -19.86 -5.60
C ALA A 86 -1.06 -19.83 -5.59
N VAL A 87 -0.47 -19.25 -6.63
CA VAL A 87 0.98 -19.12 -6.78
C VAL A 87 1.48 -17.89 -6.03
N ILE A 88 2.48 -18.03 -5.18
CA ILE A 88 3.18 -16.89 -4.57
C ILE A 88 4.51 -16.68 -5.28
N ASN A 89 4.74 -15.46 -5.75
CA ASN A 89 6.02 -15.06 -6.32
C ASN A 89 6.65 -13.99 -5.42
N HIS A 90 7.80 -14.32 -4.84
CA HIS A 90 8.59 -13.38 -4.07
C HIS A 90 9.70 -12.77 -4.92
N HIS A 91 9.88 -11.47 -4.73
CA HIS A 91 10.87 -10.63 -5.37
C HIS A 91 11.52 -9.75 -4.31
N ILE A 92 12.61 -9.10 -4.69
CA ILE A 92 13.18 -7.98 -3.95
C ILE A 92 13.12 -6.74 -4.83
N GLN A 93 12.86 -5.59 -4.24
CA GLN A 93 12.97 -4.33 -4.96
C GLN A 93 14.43 -4.04 -5.34
N SER A 94 14.65 -3.38 -6.47
CA SER A 94 15.98 -2.98 -6.96
C SER A 94 16.32 -1.51 -6.67
N THR A 95 15.37 -0.73 -6.15
CA THR A 95 15.53 0.71 -5.85
C THR A 95 14.99 1.05 -4.45
N PHE A 96 15.31 2.25 -3.97
CA PHE A 96 14.78 2.82 -2.71
C PHE A 96 13.50 3.64 -2.91
N GLU A 97 12.82 3.50 -4.05
CA GLU A 97 11.62 4.30 -4.33
C GLU A 97 10.50 4.02 -3.32
N ASP A 98 10.32 2.75 -2.95
CA ASP A 98 9.43 2.31 -1.89
C ASP A 98 10.24 1.63 -0.78
N GLU A 99 10.11 2.15 0.45
CA GLU A 99 10.85 1.63 1.60
C GLU A 99 10.07 0.56 2.40
N ASP A 100 8.93 0.09 1.90
CA ASP A 100 8.14 -1.01 2.45
C ASP A 100 7.80 -2.01 1.32
N THR A 101 7.20 -3.16 1.67
CA THR A 101 6.79 -4.16 0.68
C THR A 101 5.80 -3.58 -0.35
N ILE A 102 6.03 -3.93 -1.62
CA ILE A 102 5.05 -3.74 -2.70
C ILE A 102 4.40 -5.08 -3.01
N ALA A 103 3.07 -5.12 -3.08
CA ALA A 103 2.34 -6.35 -3.39
C ALA A 103 1.22 -6.14 -4.42
N SER A 104 0.94 -7.18 -5.19
CA SER A 104 -0.15 -7.23 -6.17
C SER A 104 -0.74 -8.63 -6.28
N GLY A 105 -2.06 -8.72 -6.14
CA GLY A 105 -2.78 -10.00 -6.13
C GLY A 105 -3.29 -10.37 -4.73
N SER A 106 -3.62 -11.64 -4.58
CA SER A 106 -4.24 -12.19 -3.36
C SER A 106 -4.03 -13.70 -3.30
N LEU A 107 -3.92 -14.25 -2.08
CA LEU A 107 -3.90 -15.70 -1.86
C LEU A 107 -5.29 -16.33 -1.99
N GLY A 108 -6.35 -15.51 -2.06
CA GLY A 108 -7.74 -15.95 -2.23
C GLY A 108 -8.12 -16.29 -3.66
N ILE A 109 -7.20 -16.14 -4.63
CA ILE A 109 -7.46 -16.36 -6.06
C ILE A 109 -6.34 -17.19 -6.70
N ARG A 110 -6.66 -17.91 -7.78
CA ARG A 110 -5.70 -18.78 -8.50
C ARG A 110 -4.54 -18.03 -9.16
N THR A 111 -4.73 -16.78 -9.54
CA THR A 111 -3.66 -15.97 -10.14
C THR A 111 -2.59 -15.58 -9.14
N GLY A 112 -2.88 -15.77 -7.85
CA GLY A 112 -1.90 -15.69 -6.79
C GLY A 112 -1.50 -14.28 -6.39
N LEU A 113 -0.31 -14.19 -5.79
CA LEU A 113 0.22 -13.01 -5.13
C LEU A 113 1.67 -12.79 -5.56
N ASN A 114 2.00 -11.56 -5.95
CA ASN A 114 3.37 -11.12 -6.17
C ASN A 114 3.74 -10.15 -5.05
N ILE A 115 4.85 -10.42 -4.38
CA ILE A 115 5.40 -9.61 -3.28
C ILE A 115 6.82 -9.21 -3.66
N ALA A 116 7.15 -7.93 -3.49
CA ALA A 116 8.51 -7.42 -3.59
C ALA A 116 8.90 -6.78 -2.25
N VAL A 117 9.73 -7.48 -1.47
CA VAL A 117 10.23 -6.97 -0.18
C VAL A 117 11.17 -5.77 -0.40
N PRO A 118 11.35 -4.89 0.60
CA PRO A 118 12.18 -3.70 0.47
C PRO A 118 13.60 -4.04 0.00
N PHE A 119 14.19 -3.15 -0.80
CA PHE A 119 15.54 -3.34 -1.35
C PHE A 119 16.57 -3.70 -0.27
N TYR A 120 16.47 -3.03 0.88
CA TYR A 120 17.42 -3.15 1.99
C TYR A 120 17.33 -4.47 2.75
N ALA A 121 16.30 -5.29 2.51
CA ALA A 121 16.19 -6.64 3.11
C ALA A 121 17.38 -7.55 2.72
N ARG A 122 18.17 -7.17 1.71
CA ARG A 122 19.40 -7.88 1.31
C ARG A 122 20.59 -7.69 2.25
N PHE A 123 20.61 -6.62 3.04
CA PHE A 123 21.78 -6.28 3.85
C PHE A 123 21.89 -7.19 5.06
N GLN A 124 23.06 -7.81 5.22
CA GLN A 124 23.35 -8.75 6.31
C GLN A 124 24.03 -8.09 7.51
N SER A 125 24.73 -6.96 7.28
CA SER A 125 25.43 -6.23 8.32
C SER A 125 25.47 -4.73 8.00
N THR A 126 25.75 -3.93 9.03
CA THR A 126 25.86 -2.47 8.88
C THR A 126 27.03 -2.10 7.98
N GLU A 127 28.13 -2.85 8.03
CA GLU A 127 29.29 -2.67 7.16
C GLU A 127 28.93 -2.91 5.70
N ASN A 128 28.18 -3.98 5.41
CA ASN A 128 27.73 -4.29 4.06
C ASN A 128 26.80 -3.20 3.51
N ALA A 129 25.90 -2.69 4.35
CA ALA A 129 25.03 -1.56 3.98
C ALA A 129 25.85 -0.29 3.72
N LEU A 130 26.80 0.05 4.62
CA LEU A 130 27.67 1.23 4.49
C LEU A 130 28.54 1.18 3.23
N GLU A 131 29.15 0.03 2.94
CA GLU A 131 29.95 -0.18 1.73
C GLU A 131 29.09 0.06 0.49
N TYR A 132 27.90 -0.54 0.44
CA TYR A 132 26.95 -0.35 -0.65
C TYR A 132 26.56 1.13 -0.82
N PHE A 133 26.26 1.85 0.27
CA PHE A 133 25.91 3.26 0.21
C PHE A 133 27.07 4.14 -0.27
N ARG A 134 28.31 3.88 0.17
CA ARG A 134 29.49 4.62 -0.31
C ARG A 134 29.73 4.42 -1.81
N GLU A 135 29.56 3.21 -2.31
CA GLU A 135 29.77 2.89 -3.72
C GLU A 135 28.68 3.45 -4.63
N LYS A 136 27.42 3.33 -4.22
CA LYS A 136 26.27 3.64 -5.08
C LYS A 136 25.69 5.03 -4.88
N TYR A 137 25.81 5.59 -3.69
CA TYR A 137 25.13 6.81 -3.28
C TYR A 137 26.12 7.81 -2.69
N ALA A 138 27.05 8.31 -3.52
CA ALA A 138 28.12 9.25 -3.17
C ALA A 138 27.93 9.98 -1.81
N ASP A 139 27.20 11.09 -1.80
CA ASP A 139 26.84 11.84 -0.57
C ASP A 139 25.34 12.21 -0.53
N THR A 140 24.51 11.57 -1.35
CA THR A 140 23.07 11.91 -1.43
C THR A 140 22.20 10.69 -1.62
N MET A 141 21.06 10.66 -0.93
CA MET A 141 19.96 9.72 -1.18
C MET A 141 18.66 10.46 -1.49
N ASP A 142 17.85 9.86 -2.35
CA ASP A 142 16.49 10.32 -2.59
C ASP A 142 15.57 9.77 -1.49
N PHE A 143 14.82 10.64 -0.83
CA PHE A 143 13.84 10.28 0.19
C PHE A 143 12.63 11.22 0.08
N LEU A 144 11.42 10.66 -0.06
CA LEU A 144 10.16 11.43 -0.23
C LEU A 144 10.25 12.55 -1.29
N SER A 145 10.82 12.21 -2.46
CA SER A 145 11.08 13.11 -3.60
C SER A 145 12.06 14.26 -3.29
N GLU A 146 12.93 14.08 -2.30
CA GLU A 146 13.94 15.04 -1.91
C GLU A 146 15.33 14.41 -1.85
N LYS A 147 16.32 15.07 -2.46
CA LYS A 147 17.73 14.72 -2.28
C LYS A 147 18.20 15.14 -0.90
N VAL A 148 18.50 14.18 -0.03
CA VAL A 148 19.06 14.39 1.31
C VAL A 148 20.56 14.13 1.24
N ARG A 149 21.36 15.05 1.79
CA ARG A 149 22.80 14.86 1.88
C ARG A 149 23.10 13.91 3.04
N VAL A 150 23.77 12.81 2.76
CA VAL A 150 24.20 11.83 3.77
C VAL A 150 25.69 11.58 3.58
N PRO A 151 26.54 11.94 4.56
CA PRO A 151 27.98 11.79 4.41
C PRO A 151 28.41 10.37 4.81
N TRP A 152 28.32 9.42 3.87
CA TRP A 152 28.63 8.00 4.12
C TRP A 152 30.12 7.73 4.38
N SER A 153 30.98 8.65 3.93
CA SER A 153 32.44 8.54 4.03
C SER A 153 33.04 9.28 5.22
N SER A 154 32.28 10.17 5.90
CA SER A 154 32.82 11.02 6.97
C SER A 154 32.97 10.31 8.31
N GLY A 155 32.45 9.09 8.45
CA GLY A 155 32.43 8.38 9.74
C GLY A 155 31.51 9.03 10.77
N GLU A 156 30.61 9.93 10.35
CA GLU A 156 29.65 10.56 11.24
C GLU A 156 28.70 9.53 11.86
N PRO A 157 28.35 9.68 13.16
CA PRO A 157 27.43 8.76 13.83
C PRO A 157 26.08 8.63 13.11
N SER A 158 25.59 9.73 12.53
CA SER A 158 24.33 9.79 11.79
C SER A 158 24.31 8.87 10.55
N SER A 159 25.43 8.68 9.85
CA SER A 159 25.49 7.81 8.67
C SER A 159 25.59 6.34 9.05
N SER A 160 26.30 6.02 10.13
CA SER A 160 26.34 4.66 10.70
C SER A 160 24.97 4.24 11.24
N GLU A 161 24.32 5.10 12.02
CA GLU A 161 22.97 4.85 12.55
C GLU A 161 21.92 4.72 11.45
N LEU A 162 22.06 5.49 10.37
CA LEU A 162 21.18 5.37 9.21
C LEU A 162 21.39 4.04 8.48
N ALA A 163 22.64 3.63 8.26
CA ALA A 163 22.93 2.34 7.63
C ALA A 163 22.45 1.16 8.49
N GLU A 164 22.62 1.23 9.80
CA GLU A 164 22.10 0.23 10.75
C GLU A 164 20.57 0.09 10.66
N SER A 165 19.85 1.20 10.44
CA SER A 165 18.39 1.19 10.27
C SER A 165 17.91 0.47 8.99
N TYR A 166 18.82 0.19 8.05
CA TYR A 166 18.54 -0.56 6.84
C TYR A 166 18.88 -2.05 6.94
N VAL A 167 19.54 -2.48 8.01
CA VAL A 167 19.83 -3.89 8.27
C VAL A 167 18.70 -4.48 9.09
N LEU A 168 18.17 -5.64 8.73
CA LEU A 168 17.11 -6.31 9.49
C LEU A 168 17.65 -7.62 10.08
N SER A 169 17.26 -7.94 11.32
CA SER A 169 17.46 -9.28 11.86
C SER A 169 16.64 -10.32 11.08
N GLU A 170 17.00 -11.59 11.25
CA GLU A 170 16.21 -12.69 10.71
C GLU A 170 14.76 -12.67 11.26
N ASN A 171 14.57 -12.33 12.53
CA ASN A 171 13.25 -12.20 13.16
C ASN A 171 12.41 -11.12 12.47
N ALA A 172 13.00 -9.96 12.18
CA ALA A 172 12.33 -8.89 11.45
C ALA A 172 11.98 -9.28 10.00
N LEU A 173 12.85 -10.04 9.34
CA LEU A 173 12.59 -10.58 8.00
C LEU A 173 11.47 -11.65 8.02
N ARG A 174 11.42 -12.52 9.03
CA ARG A 174 10.35 -13.50 9.21
C ARG A 174 9.00 -12.81 9.44
N PHE A 175 8.96 -11.82 10.34
CA PHE A 175 7.78 -10.98 10.54
C PHE A 175 7.31 -10.31 9.24
N LEU A 176 8.24 -9.72 8.47
CA LEU A 176 7.97 -9.08 7.18
C LEU A 176 7.30 -10.05 6.20
N PHE A 177 7.86 -11.25 5.99
CA PHE A 177 7.26 -12.22 5.08
C PHE A 177 5.87 -12.67 5.56
N LEU A 178 5.74 -12.97 6.86
CA LEU A 178 4.50 -13.50 7.39
C LEU A 178 3.36 -12.47 7.38
N ARG A 179 3.62 -11.21 7.74
CA ARG A 179 2.60 -10.15 7.71
C ARG A 179 2.11 -9.89 6.28
N ASP A 180 2.98 -9.99 5.28
CA ASP A 180 2.62 -9.73 3.89
C ASP A 180 1.66 -10.80 3.35
N LEU A 181 1.78 -12.05 3.86
CA LEU A 181 0.82 -13.12 3.60
C LEU A 181 -0.55 -12.81 4.21
N TYR A 182 -0.61 -12.42 5.50
CA TYR A 182 -1.87 -12.06 6.16
C TYR A 182 -2.53 -10.82 5.53
N ALA A 183 -1.75 -9.80 5.17
CA ALA A 183 -2.27 -8.58 4.54
C ALA A 183 -2.91 -8.84 3.16
N HIS A 184 -2.53 -9.96 2.52
CA HIS A 184 -2.99 -10.33 1.18
C HIS A 184 -3.74 -11.66 1.13
N ASP A 185 -4.14 -12.21 2.27
CA ASP A 185 -4.79 -13.52 2.34
C ASP A 185 -6.14 -13.54 1.60
N GLY A 186 -7.05 -12.64 1.99
CA GLY A 186 -8.41 -12.61 1.47
C GLY A 186 -8.55 -11.97 0.09
N TYR A 187 -9.63 -12.29 -0.63
CA TYR A 187 -9.96 -11.70 -1.94
C TYR A 187 -10.10 -10.16 -1.90
N ALA A 188 -10.39 -9.62 -0.72
CA ALA A 188 -10.52 -8.18 -0.49
C ALA A 188 -9.23 -7.43 -0.84
N SER A 189 -8.05 -8.05 -0.67
CA SER A 189 -6.77 -7.40 -1.00
C SER A 189 -6.64 -7.09 -2.49
N LEU A 190 -7.27 -7.90 -3.36
CA LEU A 190 -7.39 -7.64 -4.79
C LEU A 190 -8.56 -6.70 -5.10
N ALA A 191 -9.75 -7.01 -4.58
CA ALA A 191 -10.99 -6.50 -5.15
C ALA A 191 -11.58 -5.29 -4.42
N GLN A 192 -11.18 -5.01 -3.17
CA GLN A 192 -11.88 -4.03 -2.33
C GLN A 192 -11.93 -2.64 -2.95
N ARG A 193 -10.82 -2.17 -3.53
CA ARG A 193 -10.77 -0.86 -4.20
C ARG A 193 -11.65 -0.80 -5.45
N SER A 194 -11.73 -1.91 -6.19
CA SER A 194 -12.57 -2.06 -7.37
C SER A 194 -14.05 -2.09 -7.00
N ILE A 195 -14.42 -2.85 -5.97
CA ILE A 195 -15.79 -2.93 -5.45
C ILE A 195 -16.21 -1.55 -4.92
N SER A 196 -15.39 -0.91 -4.11
CA SER A 196 -15.64 0.43 -3.58
C SER A 196 -15.84 1.46 -4.70
N TRP A 197 -14.98 1.46 -5.73
CA TRP A 197 -15.16 2.33 -6.88
C TRP A 197 -16.50 2.09 -7.58
N ALA A 198 -16.83 0.84 -7.89
CA ALA A 198 -18.08 0.49 -8.56
C ALA A 198 -19.29 0.96 -7.74
N THR A 199 -19.26 0.78 -6.42
CA THR A 199 -20.30 1.22 -5.50
C THR A 199 -20.49 2.73 -5.54
N TRP A 200 -19.43 3.50 -5.27
CA TRP A 200 -19.51 4.95 -5.22
C TRP A 200 -19.90 5.55 -6.56
N THR A 201 -19.29 5.08 -7.65
CA THR A 201 -19.63 5.58 -8.99
C THR A 201 -21.01 5.18 -9.46
N SER A 202 -21.56 4.05 -9.00
CA SER A 202 -22.96 3.68 -9.29
C SER A 202 -23.92 4.67 -8.65
N PHE A 203 -23.75 4.95 -7.35
CA PHE A 203 -24.58 5.94 -6.65
C PHE A 203 -24.45 7.32 -7.30
N THR A 204 -23.23 7.81 -7.50
CA THR A 204 -23.02 9.14 -8.05
C THR A 204 -23.47 9.25 -9.51
N SER A 205 -23.45 8.17 -10.28
CA SER A 205 -24.02 8.10 -11.63
C SER A 205 -25.54 8.20 -11.63
N ILE A 206 -26.22 7.50 -10.72
CA ILE A 206 -27.67 7.60 -10.53
C ILE A 206 -28.06 9.04 -10.17
N PHE A 207 -27.35 9.66 -9.22
CA PHE A 207 -27.58 11.05 -8.83
C PHE A 207 -27.28 12.03 -9.97
N THR A 208 -26.20 11.83 -10.71
CA THR A 208 -25.88 12.65 -11.89
C THR A 208 -27.00 12.59 -12.92
N TYR A 209 -27.49 11.39 -13.24
CA TYR A 209 -28.60 11.21 -14.17
C TYR A 209 -29.88 11.87 -13.66
N TRP A 210 -30.23 11.67 -12.38
CA TRP A 210 -31.42 12.22 -11.76
C TRP A 210 -31.39 13.76 -11.68
N LEU A 211 -30.31 14.36 -11.18
CA LEU A 211 -30.17 15.81 -11.05
C LEU A 211 -30.14 16.51 -12.42
N HIS A 212 -29.45 15.92 -13.39
CA HIS A 212 -29.40 16.50 -14.73
C HIS A 212 -30.71 16.33 -15.50
N SER A 213 -31.32 15.13 -15.46
CA SER A 213 -32.44 14.77 -16.34
C SER A 213 -33.81 15.00 -15.74
N LYS A 214 -33.97 14.89 -14.42
CA LYS A 214 -35.28 15.01 -13.74
C LYS A 214 -35.45 16.39 -13.12
N THR A 215 -34.51 16.82 -12.27
CA THR A 215 -34.63 18.13 -11.60
C THR A 215 -34.16 19.28 -12.48
N LYS A 216 -33.44 18.98 -13.59
CA LYS A 216 -32.86 19.97 -14.51
C LYS A 216 -32.03 21.02 -13.79
N LEU A 217 -31.29 20.61 -12.75
CA LEU A 217 -30.41 21.49 -11.99
C LEU A 217 -29.39 22.14 -12.96
N GLY A 218 -29.28 23.46 -12.96
CA GLY A 218 -28.47 24.21 -13.94
C GLY A 218 -29.07 24.28 -15.35
N GLY A 219 -30.39 24.10 -15.49
CA GLY A 219 -31.13 24.25 -16.74
C GLY A 219 -31.16 23.00 -17.64
N GLY A 220 -30.59 21.87 -17.19
CA GLY A 220 -30.53 20.64 -18.00
C GLY A 220 -29.65 20.78 -19.25
N THR A 221 -28.76 21.76 -19.28
CA THR A 221 -27.82 22.04 -20.36
C THR A 221 -26.67 21.03 -20.40
N ALA A 222 -25.91 20.99 -21.51
CA ALA A 222 -24.70 20.18 -21.61
C ALA A 222 -23.64 20.60 -20.58
N MET A 223 -23.46 21.90 -20.36
CA MET A 223 -22.57 22.40 -19.32
C MET A 223 -23.00 21.95 -17.93
N SER A 224 -24.31 22.01 -17.62
CA SER A 224 -24.80 21.52 -16.33
C SER A 224 -24.53 20.03 -16.13
N PHE A 225 -24.67 19.20 -17.18
CA PHE A 225 -24.31 17.78 -17.13
C PHE A 225 -22.82 17.61 -16.83
N ALA A 226 -21.95 18.31 -17.55
CA ALA A 226 -20.50 18.21 -17.38
C ALA A 226 -20.07 18.61 -15.96
N VAL A 227 -20.63 19.69 -15.41
CA VAL A 227 -20.35 20.16 -14.05
C VAL A 227 -20.84 19.15 -13.01
N ILE A 228 -22.10 18.72 -13.09
CA ILE A 228 -22.69 17.75 -12.17
C ILE A 228 -21.86 16.46 -12.20
N TYR A 229 -21.62 15.90 -13.40
CA TYR A 229 -20.82 14.69 -13.58
C TYR A 229 -19.42 14.82 -12.96
N THR A 230 -18.71 15.92 -13.22
CA THR A 230 -17.35 16.13 -12.69
C THR A 230 -17.35 16.21 -11.16
N VAL A 231 -18.30 16.94 -10.57
CA VAL A 231 -18.44 17.03 -9.09
C VAL A 231 -18.70 15.65 -8.48
N PHE A 232 -19.63 14.90 -9.07
CA PHE A 232 -20.02 13.59 -8.55
C PHE A 232 -18.96 12.50 -8.76
N VAL A 233 -18.22 12.53 -9.86
CA VAL A 233 -17.05 11.66 -10.06
C VAL A 233 -15.93 12.03 -9.08
N GLY A 234 -15.70 13.33 -8.85
CA GLY A 234 -14.76 13.80 -7.84
C GLY A 234 -15.11 13.31 -6.43
N ALA A 235 -16.40 13.38 -6.06
CA ALA A 235 -16.90 12.86 -4.79
C ALA A 235 -16.73 11.33 -4.69
N ALA A 236 -17.06 10.58 -5.75
CA ALA A 236 -16.86 9.13 -5.79
C ALA A 236 -15.38 8.74 -5.69
N TYR A 237 -14.49 9.48 -6.36
CA TYR A 237 -13.04 9.28 -6.26
C TYR A 237 -12.55 9.52 -4.83
N TYR A 238 -12.97 10.62 -4.19
CA TYR A 238 -12.60 10.92 -2.81
C TYR A 238 -13.12 9.84 -1.85
N ALA A 239 -14.40 9.47 -1.94
CA ALA A 239 -15.00 8.43 -1.10
C ALA A 239 -14.31 7.08 -1.28
N ASN A 240 -14.01 6.69 -2.53
CA ASN A 240 -13.26 5.48 -2.84
C ASN A 240 -11.84 5.51 -2.26
N LYS A 241 -11.15 6.66 -2.34
CA LYS A 241 -9.82 6.83 -1.76
C LYS A 241 -9.86 6.65 -0.24
N GLN A 242 -10.79 7.32 0.45
CA GLN A 242 -10.91 7.21 1.92
C GLN A 242 -11.29 5.80 2.36
N TRP A 243 -12.22 5.16 1.66
CA TRP A 243 -12.59 3.77 1.93
C TRP A 243 -11.41 2.80 1.77
N TYR A 244 -10.61 3.01 0.72
CA TYR A 244 -9.41 2.20 0.50
C TYR A 244 -8.34 2.43 1.58
N LEU A 245 -8.15 3.68 2.03
CA LEU A 245 -7.23 3.98 3.14
C LEU A 245 -7.68 3.31 4.44
N LEU A 246 -8.98 3.37 4.76
CA LEU A 246 -9.55 2.67 5.92
C LEU A 246 -9.37 1.15 5.82
N TYR A 247 -9.63 0.57 4.64
CA TYR A 247 -9.39 -0.85 4.41
C TYR A 247 -7.92 -1.23 4.64
N ARG A 248 -6.97 -0.46 4.09
CA ARG A 248 -5.54 -0.70 4.29
C ARG A 248 -5.15 -0.57 5.76
N TYR A 249 -5.65 0.44 6.45
CA TYR A 249 -5.45 0.59 7.90
C TYR A 249 -5.85 -0.66 8.68
N LEU A 250 -7.08 -1.14 8.48
CA LEU A 250 -7.58 -2.32 9.18
C LEU A 250 -6.81 -3.59 8.78
N SER A 251 -6.50 -3.73 7.50
CA SER A 251 -5.78 -4.89 6.97
C SER A 251 -4.34 -4.95 7.47
N ASP A 252 -3.64 -3.82 7.51
CA ASP A 252 -2.25 -3.73 7.96
C ASP A 252 -2.15 -4.03 9.45
N VAL A 253 -2.99 -3.40 10.28
CA VAL A 253 -3.02 -3.64 11.73
C VAL A 253 -3.38 -5.10 12.05
N HIS A 254 -4.35 -5.67 11.33
CA HIS A 254 -4.70 -7.08 11.51
C HIS A 254 -3.54 -8.01 11.12
N ALA A 255 -2.92 -7.77 9.96
CA ALA A 255 -1.82 -8.59 9.48
C ALA A 255 -0.59 -8.54 10.39
N ASP A 256 -0.26 -7.36 10.90
CA ASP A 256 0.80 -7.16 11.87
C ASP A 256 0.51 -7.93 13.17
N ALA A 257 -0.72 -7.84 13.67
CA ALA A 257 -1.12 -8.53 14.89
C ALA A 257 -1.06 -10.06 14.73
N GLU A 258 -1.53 -10.60 13.59
CA GLU A 258 -1.49 -12.05 13.35
C GLU A 258 -0.07 -12.59 13.13
N ALA A 259 0.78 -11.82 12.45
CA ALA A 259 2.19 -12.15 12.31
C ALA A 259 2.88 -12.14 13.69
N ALA A 260 2.69 -11.09 14.48
CA ALA A 260 3.30 -10.97 15.81
C ALA A 260 2.87 -12.06 16.78
N ARG A 261 1.59 -12.46 16.77
CA ARG A 261 1.05 -13.54 17.61
C ARG A 261 1.57 -14.93 17.25
N THR A 262 2.31 -15.06 16.16
CA THR A 262 2.77 -16.38 15.70
C THR A 262 3.91 -16.93 16.57
N SER A 263 4.83 -16.08 17.04
CA SER A 263 5.77 -16.41 18.11
C SER A 263 6.39 -15.14 18.69
N PHE A 264 7.04 -15.27 19.84
CA PHE A 264 7.83 -14.20 20.45
C PHE A 264 8.82 -13.55 19.45
N ASP A 265 9.54 -14.37 18.69
CA ASP A 265 10.48 -13.91 17.66
C ASP A 265 9.83 -13.01 16.61
N HIS A 266 8.58 -13.28 16.21
CA HIS A 266 7.87 -12.43 15.24
C HIS A 266 7.46 -11.10 15.86
N ALA A 267 7.04 -11.11 17.13
CA ALA A 267 6.69 -9.89 17.83
C ALA A 267 7.92 -8.98 17.98
N GLU A 268 9.06 -9.53 18.43
CA GLU A 268 10.33 -8.80 18.52
C GLU A 268 10.78 -8.31 17.14
N GLY A 269 10.73 -9.17 16.13
CA GLY A 269 11.06 -8.83 14.75
C GLY A 269 10.19 -7.70 14.19
N GLY A 270 8.89 -7.69 14.51
CA GLY A 270 7.98 -6.61 14.11
C GLY A 270 8.31 -5.29 14.80
N LYS A 271 8.64 -5.32 16.10
CA LYS A 271 9.06 -4.13 16.84
C LYS A 271 10.34 -3.55 16.26
N GLU A 272 11.35 -4.39 16.00
CA GLU A 272 12.58 -3.99 15.33
C GLU A 272 12.30 -3.34 13.97
N TYR A 273 11.48 -4.01 13.14
CA TYR A 273 11.20 -3.55 11.79
C TYR A 273 10.62 -2.12 11.77
N TYR A 274 9.53 -1.88 12.53
CA TYR A 274 8.92 -0.55 12.55
C TYR A 274 9.77 0.49 13.29
N TRP A 275 10.47 0.09 14.36
CA TRP A 275 11.41 0.98 15.04
C TRP A 275 12.50 1.48 14.09
N LYS A 276 13.08 0.59 13.28
CA LYS A 276 14.11 0.95 12.29
C LYS A 276 13.56 1.88 11.21
N MET A 277 12.33 1.66 10.73
CA MET A 277 11.67 2.60 9.81
C MET A 277 11.48 3.99 10.43
N LEU A 278 11.00 4.07 11.69
CA LEU A 278 10.84 5.34 12.40
C LEU A 278 12.17 6.04 12.62
N LYS A 279 13.21 5.31 13.08
CA LYS A 279 14.57 5.82 13.29
C LYS A 279 15.13 6.41 12.00
N ARG A 280 15.05 5.67 10.89
CA ARG A 280 15.48 6.10 9.56
C ARG A 280 14.84 7.42 9.14
N ASN A 281 13.51 7.48 9.21
CA ASN A 281 12.74 8.66 8.80
C ASN A 281 13.08 9.89 9.66
N ARG A 282 13.35 9.70 10.96
CA ARG A 282 13.81 10.75 11.86
C ARG A 282 15.18 11.28 11.45
N ILE A 283 16.12 10.39 11.15
CA ILE A 283 17.47 10.80 10.70
C ILE A 283 17.37 11.61 9.41
N TYR A 284 16.60 11.14 8.41
CA TYR A 284 16.39 11.92 7.19
C TYR A 284 15.78 13.30 7.47
N ARG A 285 14.78 13.34 8.34
CA ARG A 285 14.12 14.57 8.77
C ARG A 285 15.11 15.54 9.42
N GLU A 286 16.03 15.06 10.25
CA GLU A 286 17.06 15.87 10.91
C GLU A 286 18.13 16.37 9.93
N LEU A 287 18.53 15.54 8.95
CA LEU A 287 19.49 15.91 7.91
C LEU A 287 18.93 16.94 6.92
N LYS A 288 17.60 17.03 6.76
CA LYS A 288 16.98 17.96 5.81
C LYS A 288 15.70 18.63 6.35
N PRO A 289 15.76 19.92 6.76
CA PRO A 289 14.62 20.62 7.36
C PRO A 289 13.33 20.69 6.53
N SER A 290 13.39 20.65 5.19
CA SER A 290 12.18 20.64 4.34
C SER A 290 11.29 19.41 4.59
N LEU A 291 11.87 18.31 5.08
CA LEU A 291 11.13 17.11 5.45
C LEU A 291 10.28 17.27 6.72
N PHE A 292 10.40 18.37 7.48
CA PHE A 292 9.55 18.62 8.66
C PHE A 292 8.06 18.65 8.33
N THR A 293 7.73 19.01 7.08
CA THR A 293 6.34 19.03 6.58
C THR A 293 5.83 17.68 6.11
N LYS A 294 6.72 16.70 5.92
CA LYS A 294 6.42 15.36 5.38
C LYS A 294 6.58 14.25 6.42
N VAL A 295 7.47 14.43 7.40
CA VAL A 295 7.77 13.46 8.45
C VAL A 295 7.52 14.08 9.81
N THR A 296 6.82 13.37 10.69
CA THR A 296 6.58 13.79 12.07
C THR A 296 7.86 13.71 12.91
N ALA A 297 7.85 14.31 14.11
CA ALA A 297 8.98 14.18 15.03
C ALA A 297 9.24 12.74 15.48
N THR A 298 8.21 11.88 15.46
CA THR A 298 8.31 10.45 15.81
C THR A 298 8.85 9.60 14.67
N GLY A 299 8.99 10.13 13.45
CA GLY A 299 9.46 9.40 12.27
C GLY A 299 8.36 8.85 11.37
N ASP A 300 7.10 9.22 11.62
CA ASP A 300 5.99 8.77 10.79
C ASP A 300 5.86 9.63 9.52
N VAL A 301 5.53 8.99 8.40
CA VAL A 301 5.35 9.67 7.11
C VAL A 301 3.91 10.18 7.00
N ARG A 302 3.74 11.48 6.77
CA ARG A 302 2.40 12.07 6.67
C ARG A 302 1.70 11.61 5.39
N GLY A 303 0.46 11.16 5.55
CA GLY A 303 -0.41 10.81 4.43
C GLY A 303 -0.32 9.36 3.96
N ILE A 304 0.47 8.51 4.63
CA ILE A 304 0.38 7.05 4.44
C ILE A 304 -0.94 6.52 5.03
N ALA A 305 -1.39 5.35 4.54
CA ALA A 305 -2.67 4.78 4.98
C ALA A 305 -2.67 4.38 6.46
N THR A 306 -1.55 3.82 6.91
CA THR A 306 -1.39 3.26 8.24
C THR A 306 -0.11 3.83 8.85
N PRO A 307 -0.21 4.78 9.81
CA PRO A 307 0.94 5.34 10.51
C PRO A 307 1.88 4.26 11.03
N ILE A 308 3.20 4.39 10.81
CA ILE A 308 4.21 3.41 11.22
C ILE A 308 4.20 3.26 12.74
N ILE A 309 4.04 4.37 13.47
CA ILE A 309 3.95 4.37 14.93
C ILE A 309 2.75 3.58 15.43
N VAL A 310 1.61 3.66 14.74
CA VAL A 310 0.40 2.91 15.11
C VAL A 310 0.63 1.41 14.88
N ARG A 311 1.29 1.03 13.77
CA ARG A 311 1.68 -0.36 13.53
C ARG A 311 2.62 -0.86 14.63
N TYR A 312 3.63 -0.06 15.00
CA TYR A 312 4.56 -0.37 16.10
C TYR A 312 3.84 -0.54 17.44
N ASP A 313 2.95 0.38 17.82
CA ASP A 313 2.24 0.36 19.11
C ASP A 313 1.26 -0.81 19.22
N HIS A 314 0.63 -1.22 18.11
CA HIS A 314 -0.31 -2.34 18.08
C HIS A 314 0.33 -3.72 18.06
N LEU A 315 1.64 -3.83 17.82
CA LEU A 315 2.37 -5.05 18.11
C LEU A 315 2.36 -5.24 19.63
N LYS A 316 1.49 -6.11 20.14
CA LYS A 316 1.36 -6.40 21.57
C LYS A 316 2.72 -6.82 22.13
N ASP A 317 3.04 -6.32 23.33
CA ASP A 317 4.23 -6.73 24.07
C ASP A 317 3.97 -8.13 24.64
N VAL A 318 4.45 -9.16 23.94
CA VAL A 318 4.31 -10.56 24.40
C VAL A 318 4.97 -10.74 25.77
N ASN A 319 5.96 -9.91 26.12
CA ASN A 319 6.56 -9.87 27.46
C ASN A 319 5.53 -9.63 28.57
N ALA A 320 4.56 -8.73 28.34
CA ALA A 320 3.54 -8.42 29.36
C ALA A 320 2.52 -9.55 29.52
N GLU A 321 2.10 -10.20 28.41
CA GLU A 321 1.18 -11.34 28.47
C GLU A 321 1.86 -12.61 29.02
N ASP A 322 3.15 -12.85 28.73
CA ASP A 322 3.93 -13.93 29.33
C ASP A 322 4.22 -13.68 30.82
N ASP A 323 4.45 -12.43 31.23
CA ASP A 323 4.59 -12.07 32.65
C ASP A 323 3.24 -12.22 33.40
N GLU A 324 2.11 -11.87 32.78
CA GLU A 324 0.78 -12.13 33.31
C GLU A 324 0.47 -13.64 33.36
N LEU A 325 0.80 -14.42 32.33
CA LEU A 325 0.66 -15.87 32.32
C LEU A 325 1.58 -16.56 33.33
N ARG A 326 2.83 -16.12 33.48
CA ARG A 326 3.74 -16.60 34.52
C ARG A 326 3.24 -16.27 35.92
N GLN A 327 2.63 -15.10 36.13
CA GLN A 327 1.99 -14.77 37.40
C GLN A 327 0.80 -15.69 37.69
N VAL A 328 -0.04 -15.99 36.71
CA VAL A 328 -1.17 -16.92 36.86
C VAL A 328 -0.69 -18.35 37.13
N ILE A 329 0.34 -18.83 36.42
CA ILE A 329 0.93 -20.16 36.63
C ILE A 329 1.57 -20.28 38.02
N ASN A 330 2.24 -19.22 38.52
CA ASN A 330 2.82 -19.20 39.86
C ASN A 330 1.77 -19.07 41.00
N MET A 331 0.50 -18.82 40.68
CA MET A 331 -0.59 -18.76 41.67
C MET A 331 -1.37 -20.09 41.78
N ASP A 332 -1.12 -21.03 40.87
CA ASP A 332 -1.74 -22.37 40.84
C ASP A 332 -0.85 -23.47 41.47
N ASP A 333 0.32 -23.11 42.04
CA ASP A 333 1.20 -23.94 42.89
C ASP A 333 1.05 -23.59 44.39
#